data_AF-A0A524NCB9-F1
#
_entry.id   AF-A0A524NCB9-F1
#
_cell.length_a   1.000
_cell.length_b   1.000
_cell.length_c   1.000
_cell.angle_alpha   90.00
_cell.angle_beta   90.00
_cell.angle_gamma   90.00
#
_symmetry.space_group_name_H-M   'P 1'
#
loop_
_entity.id
_entity.type
_entity.pdbx_description
1 polymer ?
#
loop_
_entity_poly.entity_id
_entity_poly.type
_entity_poly.pdbx_seq_one_letter_code
_entity_poly.pdbx_strand_id
1 'polypeptide(L)'
;MNLREETKEIQELLGEYCRTGEEKELPGVTAGRIHHYRRLIWNVVKDTLDTAFPISLSALGEESWDLLVNDFFTAGLPQTPQVWKLPFEFYQYHANQETGKRLQLNFL
;
A
#
# COMPACT_ATOMS: atom_id res chain seq x y z
N MET A 1 -8.60 8.75 21.47
CA MET A 1 -7.26 8.58 22.09
C MET A 1 -6.58 9.94 22.09
N ASN A 2 -6.27 10.53 23.25
CA ASN A 2 -5.65 11.86 23.33
C ASN A 2 -4.12 11.75 23.19
N LEU A 3 -3.65 11.59 21.94
CA LEU A 3 -2.23 11.72 21.62
C LEU A 3 -1.83 13.21 21.61
N ARG A 4 -0.57 13.50 21.97
CA ARG A 4 0.02 14.83 21.72
C ARG A 4 0.07 15.08 20.22
N GLU A 5 -0.09 16.32 19.78
CA GLU A 5 -0.07 16.66 18.34
C GLU A 5 1.25 16.23 17.68
N GLU A 6 2.38 16.50 18.33
CA GLU A 6 3.70 16.04 17.89
C GLU A 6 3.75 14.51 17.64
N THR A 7 3.10 13.70 18.49
CA THR A 7 3.07 12.25 18.31
C THR A 7 2.25 11.84 17.08
N LYS A 8 1.16 12.56 16.79
CA LYS A 8 0.35 12.30 15.59
C LYS A 8 1.14 12.64 14.34
N GLU A 9 1.79 13.80 14.31
CA GLU A 9 2.63 14.25 13.20
C GLU A 9 3.73 13.23 12.88
N ILE A 10 4.44 12.72 13.90
CA ILE A 10 5.47 11.71 13.71
C ILE A 10 4.89 10.40 13.14
N GLN A 11 3.73 9.98 13.62
CA GLN A 11 3.06 8.76 13.13
C GLN A 11 2.59 8.91 11.67
N GLU A 12 2.06 10.08 11.31
CA GLU A 12 1.65 10.40 9.93
C GLU A 12 2.86 10.42 8.99
N LEU A 13 3.95 11.10 9.38
CA LEU A 13 5.18 11.14 8.58
C LEU A 13 5.79 9.73 8.41
N LEU A 14 5.78 8.90 9.45
CA LEU A 14 6.25 7.51 9.35
C LEU A 14 5.36 6.70 8.40
N GLY A 15 4.04 6.86 8.50
CA GLY A 15 3.07 6.22 7.61
C GLY A 15 3.28 6.63 6.15
N GLU A 16 3.51 7.92 5.90
CA GLU A 16 3.78 8.46 4.58
C GLU A 16 5.08 7.88 3.99
N TYR A 17 6.18 7.90 4.76
CA TYR A 17 7.44 7.26 4.37
C TYR A 17 7.25 5.78 4.04
N CYS A 18 6.51 5.05 4.88
CA CYS A 18 6.26 3.64 4.65
C CYS A 18 5.51 3.37 3.34
N ARG A 19 4.67 4.30 2.86
CA ARG A 19 3.91 4.17 1.60
C ARG A 19 4.66 4.68 0.38
N THR A 20 5.25 5.86 0.44
CA THR A 20 5.88 6.51 -0.73
C THR A 20 7.36 6.15 -0.86
N GLY A 21 8.04 5.88 0.25
CA GLY A 21 9.50 5.73 0.30
C GLY A 21 10.24 7.07 0.22
N GLU A 22 9.53 8.19 0.20
CA GLU A 22 10.13 9.52 0.20
C GLU A 22 10.68 9.84 1.59
N GLU A 23 12.01 9.97 1.69
CA GLU A 23 12.69 10.20 2.95
C GLU A 23 12.44 11.63 3.45
N LYS A 24 11.78 11.74 4.60
CA LYS A 24 11.60 12.98 5.36
C LYS A 24 12.37 12.87 6.67
N GLU A 25 12.81 14.00 7.22
CA GLU A 25 13.41 13.99 8.55
C GLU A 25 12.37 13.53 9.58
N LEU A 26 12.63 12.35 10.16
CA LEU A 26 11.77 11.74 11.15
C LEU A 26 12.47 11.80 12.52
N PRO A 27 11.93 12.57 13.48
CA PRO A 27 12.56 12.71 14.78
C PRO A 27 12.54 11.37 15.54
N GLY A 28 13.66 11.05 16.21
CA GLY A 28 13.78 9.84 17.04
C GLY A 28 14.03 8.53 16.27
N VAL A 29 14.20 8.58 14.94
CA VAL A 29 14.51 7.40 14.13
C VAL A 29 16.02 7.13 14.10
N THR A 30 16.41 5.87 14.28
CA THR A 30 17.80 5.45 14.04
C THR A 30 18.08 5.37 12.54
N ALA A 31 19.08 6.12 12.08
CA ALA A 31 19.51 6.11 10.69
C ALA A 31 19.75 4.67 10.18
N GLY A 32 19.27 4.40 8.97
CA GLY A 32 19.44 3.09 8.32
C GLY A 32 18.52 1.97 8.82
N ARG A 33 17.63 2.17 9.82
CA ARG A 33 16.68 1.12 10.24
C ARG A 33 15.29 1.25 9.64
N ILE A 34 14.91 2.47 9.25
CA ILE A 34 13.53 2.77 8.88
C ILE A 34 13.04 2.04 7.63
N HIS A 35 13.92 1.76 6.68
CA HIS A 35 13.62 1.01 5.47
C HIS A 35 13.06 -0.40 5.74
N HIS A 36 13.41 -1.01 6.89
CA HIS A 36 12.85 -2.30 7.28
C HIS A 36 11.34 -2.23 7.57
N TYR A 37 10.85 -1.11 8.13
CA TYR A 37 9.42 -0.93 8.39
C TYR A 37 8.64 -0.80 7.09
N ARG A 38 9.15 -0.01 6.14
CA ARG A 38 8.58 0.07 4.78
C ARG A 38 8.48 -1.31 4.14
N ARG A 39 9.57 -2.08 4.17
CA ARG A 39 9.59 -3.45 3.61
C ARG A 39 8.56 -4.35 4.29
N LEU A 40 8.44 -4.29 5.61
CA LEU A 40 7.51 -5.13 6.35
C LEU A 40 6.06 -4.80 6.02
N ILE A 41 5.71 -3.51 5.96
CA ILE A 41 4.35 -3.07 5.63
C ILE A 41 4.01 -3.44 4.18
N TRP A 42 4.93 -3.21 3.25
CA TRP A 42 4.78 -3.64 1.86
C TRP A 42 4.49 -5.14 1.77
N ASN A 43 5.28 -5.98 2.44
CA ASN A 43 5.08 -7.42 2.43
C ASN A 43 3.71 -7.81 3.00
N VAL A 44 3.27 -7.21 4.11
CA VAL A 44 1.93 -7.48 4.68
C VAL A 44 0.83 -7.13 3.68
N VAL A 45 0.93 -5.99 3.01
CA VAL A 45 -0.04 -5.57 1.97
C VAL A 45 -0.03 -6.56 0.81
N LYS A 46 1.15 -6.85 0.26
CA LYS A 46 1.32 -7.77 -0.86
C LYS A 46 0.79 -9.16 -0.54
N ASP A 47 1.22 -9.78 0.56
CA ASP A 47 0.78 -11.11 0.96
C ASP A 47 -0.75 -11.19 1.16
N THR A 48 -1.35 -10.13 1.71
CA THR A 48 -2.80 -10.02 1.88
C THR A 48 -3.52 -10.02 0.52
N LEU A 49 -3.01 -9.26 -0.45
CA LEU A 49 -3.62 -9.14 -1.77
C LEU A 49 -3.37 -10.38 -2.63
N ASP A 50 -2.16 -10.95 -2.58
CA ASP A 50 -1.80 -12.20 -3.26
C ASP A 50 -2.75 -13.34 -2.82
N THR A 51 -3.05 -13.39 -1.51
CA THR A 51 -3.97 -14.39 -0.93
C THR A 51 -5.42 -14.11 -1.34
N ALA A 52 -5.84 -12.85 -1.44
CA ALA A 52 -7.21 -12.48 -1.77
C ALA A 52 -7.53 -12.61 -3.28
N PHE A 53 -6.54 -12.41 -4.15
CA PHE A 53 -6.69 -12.39 -5.60
C PHE A 53 -5.73 -13.33 -6.35
N PRO A 54 -5.65 -14.63 -5.98
CA PRO A 54 -4.70 -15.56 -6.59
C PRO A 54 -4.92 -15.76 -8.09
N ILE A 55 -6.18 -15.66 -8.55
CA ILE A 55 -6.55 -15.77 -9.97
C ILE A 55 -6.03 -14.56 -10.74
N SER A 56 -6.21 -13.34 -10.23
CA SER A 56 -5.74 -12.12 -10.87
C SER A 56 -4.21 -12.08 -10.95
N LEU A 57 -3.53 -12.45 -9.86
CA LEU A 57 -2.07 -12.62 -9.85
C LEU A 57 -1.62 -13.61 -10.93
N SER A 58 -2.24 -14.79 -11.01
CA SER A 58 -1.90 -15.79 -12.03
C SER A 58 -2.18 -15.32 -13.46
N ALA A 59 -3.21 -14.51 -13.68
CA ALA A 59 -3.58 -14.03 -15.01
C ALA A 59 -2.69 -12.88 -15.50
N LEU A 60 -2.26 -12.00 -14.58
CA LEU A 60 -1.43 -10.84 -14.87
C LEU A 60 0.07 -11.15 -14.89
N GLY A 61 0.50 -12.16 -14.12
CA GLY A 61 1.90 -12.39 -13.81
C GLY A 61 2.42 -11.43 -12.73
N GLU A 62 3.55 -11.79 -12.12
CA GLU A 62 4.10 -11.08 -10.95
C GLU A 62 4.42 -9.60 -11.23
N GLU A 63 5.05 -9.29 -12.36
CA GLU A 63 5.48 -7.92 -12.67
C GLU A 63 4.28 -6.95 -12.77
N SER A 64 3.25 -7.31 -13.54
CA SER A 64 2.05 -6.48 -13.71
C SER A 64 1.26 -6.39 -12.39
N TRP A 65 1.22 -7.49 -11.64
CA TRP A 65 0.56 -7.52 -10.34
C TRP A 65 1.23 -6.60 -9.32
N ASP A 66 2.56 -6.67 -9.20
CA ASP A 66 3.32 -5.84 -8.26
C ASP A 66 3.19 -4.35 -8.59
N LEU A 67 3.08 -4.00 -9.87
CA LEU A 67 2.78 -2.63 -10.30
C LEU A 67 1.41 -2.17 -9.81
N LEU A 68 0.37 -3.01 -9.89
CA LEU A 68 -0.96 -2.68 -9.36
C LEU A 68 -0.95 -2.50 -7.85
N VAL A 69 -0.32 -3.44 -7.13
CA VAL A 69 -0.18 -3.35 -5.68
C VAL A 69 0.57 -2.07 -5.29
N ASN A 70 1.60 -1.68 -6.03
CA ASN A 70 2.37 -0.47 -5.77
C ASN A 70 1.57 0.81 -6.07
N ASP A 71 0.81 0.84 -7.17
CA ASP A 71 -0.10 1.93 -7.53
C ASP A 71 -1.12 2.17 -6.40
N PHE A 72 -1.77 1.10 -5.93
CA PHE A 72 -2.68 1.18 -4.79
C PHE A 72 -1.97 1.59 -3.48
N PHE A 73 -0.81 1.03 -3.18
CA PHE A 73 -0.12 1.31 -1.92
C PHE A 73 0.37 2.76 -1.81
N THR A 74 0.81 3.34 -2.93
CA THR A 74 1.31 4.72 -3.01
C THR A 74 0.18 5.74 -3.09
N ALA A 75 -0.83 5.51 -3.95
CA ALA A 75 -1.88 6.50 -4.24
C ALA A 75 -3.24 6.20 -3.60
N GLY A 76 -3.53 4.94 -3.26
CA GLY A 76 -4.85 4.47 -2.87
C GLY A 76 -5.31 4.77 -1.45
N LEU A 77 -4.47 5.45 -0.62
CA LEU A 77 -4.72 5.82 0.79
C LEU A 77 -5.78 4.94 1.47
N PRO A 78 -5.38 3.77 2.02
CA PRO A 78 -6.32 2.89 2.70
C PRO A 78 -7.11 3.66 3.76
N GLN A 79 -8.43 3.59 3.69
CA GLN A 79 -9.31 4.38 4.54
C GLN A 79 -9.45 3.75 5.93
N THR A 80 -9.04 2.49 6.05
CA THR A 80 -9.18 1.71 7.28
C THR A 80 -7.86 1.07 7.73
N PRO A 81 -7.58 1.03 9.04
CA PRO A 81 -6.42 0.32 9.58
C PRO A 81 -6.61 -1.21 9.60
N GLN A 82 -7.76 -1.72 9.18
CA GLN A 82 -8.10 -3.15 9.26
C GLN A 82 -7.64 -3.90 8.01
N VAL A 83 -6.57 -4.69 8.15
CA VAL A 83 -5.92 -5.41 7.03
C VAL A 83 -6.90 -6.25 6.20
N TRP A 84 -7.89 -6.91 6.82
CA TRP A 84 -8.85 -7.75 6.09
C TRP A 84 -9.81 -6.96 5.19
N LYS A 85 -9.89 -5.63 5.32
CA LYS A 85 -10.67 -4.76 4.41
C LYS A 85 -9.85 -4.28 3.21
N LEU A 86 -8.53 -4.42 3.27
CA LEU A 86 -7.61 -3.99 2.23
C LEU A 86 -7.94 -4.55 0.84
N PRO A 87 -8.33 -5.84 0.68
CA PRO A 87 -8.70 -6.36 -0.64
C PRO A 87 -9.88 -5.64 -1.28
N PHE A 88 -10.86 -5.22 -0.47
CA PHE A 88 -12.02 -4.50 -0.97
C PHE A 88 -11.65 -3.07 -1.40
N GLU A 89 -10.84 -2.38 -0.60
CA GLU A 89 -10.34 -1.04 -0.96
C GLU A 89 -9.46 -1.06 -2.21
N PHE A 90 -8.62 -2.10 -2.37
CA PHE A 90 -7.82 -2.33 -3.57
C PHE A 90 -8.68 -2.48 -4.83
N TYR A 91 -9.72 -3.32 -4.76
CA TYR A 91 -10.68 -3.48 -5.85
C TYR A 91 -11.36 -2.16 -6.20
N GLN A 92 -11.88 -1.44 -5.20
CA GLN A 92 -12.57 -0.17 -5.40
C GLN A 92 -11.64 0.88 -6.05
N TYR A 93 -10.39 0.95 -5.61
CA TYR A 93 -9.40 1.84 -6.19
C TYR A 93 -9.20 1.58 -7.69
N HIS A 94 -8.93 0.33 -8.09
CA HIS A 94 -8.65 0.01 -9.49
C HIS A 94 -9.89 0.07 -10.38
N ALA A 95 -11.07 -0.27 -9.85
CA ALA A 95 -12.34 -0.13 -10.55
C ALA A 95 -12.65 1.35 -10.85
N ASN A 96 -12.44 2.25 -9.88
CA ASN A 96 -12.65 3.68 -10.07
C ASN A 96 -11.66 4.32 -11.07
N GLN A 97 -10.45 3.78 -11.17
CA GLN A 97 -9.41 4.24 -12.12
C GLN A 97 -9.51 3.58 -13.51
N GLU A 98 -10.51 2.73 -13.73
CA GLU A 98 -10.70 1.95 -14.97
C GLU A 98 -9.42 1.21 -15.41
N THR A 99 -8.71 0.63 -14.44
CA THR A 99 -7.37 0.07 -14.66
C THR A 99 -7.35 -1.04 -15.72
N GLY A 100 -8.43 -1.84 -15.82
CA GLY A 100 -8.58 -2.85 -16.87
C GLY A 100 -8.53 -2.27 -18.28
N LYS A 101 -9.12 -1.08 -18.52
CA LYS A 101 -9.03 -0.39 -19.81
C LYS A 101 -7.61 0.11 -20.08
N ARG A 102 -6.95 0.65 -19.06
CA ARG A 102 -5.54 1.11 -19.15
C ARG A 102 -4.60 -0.03 -19.53
N LEU A 103 -4.84 -1.22 -19.00
CA LEU A 103 -4.04 -2.42 -19.28
C LEU A 103 -4.51 -3.22 -20.50
N GLN A 104 -5.58 -2.79 -21.17
CA GLN A 104 -6.23 -3.54 -22.28
C GLN A 104 -6.72 -4.94 -21.88
N LEU A 105 -7.02 -5.13 -20.59
CA LEU A 105 -7.54 -6.38 -20.02
C LEU A 105 -9.00 -6.18 -19.67
N ASN A 106 -9.88 -6.41 -20.64
CA ASN A 106 -11.33 -6.17 -20.52
C ASN A 106 -12.04 -7.05 -19.45
N PHE A 107 -11.33 -8.00 -18.84
CA PHE A 107 -11.84 -8.93 -17.83
C PHE A 107 -11.51 -8.52 -16.39
N LEU A 108 -10.73 -7.44 -16.21
CA LEU A 108 -10.41 -6.80 -14.92
C LEU A 108 -11.11 -5.44 -14.84
#